data_AF-A0A7C4CR02-F1
#
_entry.id   AF-A0A7C4CR02-F1
#
_cell.length_a   1.000
_cell.length_b   1.000
_cell.length_c   1.000
_cell.angle_alpha   90.00
_cell.angle_beta   90.00
_cell.angle_gamma   90.00
#
_symmetry.space_group_name_H-M   'P 1'
#
loop_
_entity.id
_entity.type
_entity.pdbx_description
1 polymer ?
#
loop_
_entity_poly.entity_id
_entity_poly.type
_entity_poly.pdbx_seq_one_letter_code
_entity_poly.pdbx_strand_id
1 'polypeptide(L)'
;MSCRIKVCLLLLLAASVAIEGYAIYANAKVEEEKKIQYLCLMVQPVDFKPEKHWNLTDPDQYVLEAIRNPGVYTEPFYYEDSTFWYAADENQGPYGYFYYNGTYYKYDLDLINTLLIAYRLSGRPSEYWNLTNPNKYLLEAIENPGKKL
;
A
#
# COMPACT_ATOMS: atom_id res chain seq x y z
N MET A 1 -2.94 -3.73 54.72
CA MET A 1 -3.06 -4.36 53.39
C MET A 1 -2.06 -5.52 53.32
N SER A 2 -2.52 -6.77 53.20
CA SER A 2 -1.63 -7.93 53.34
C SER A 2 -0.65 -8.04 52.15
N CYS A 3 0.52 -8.62 52.39
CA CYS A 3 1.56 -8.80 51.36
C CYS A 3 1.04 -9.53 50.12
N ARG A 4 0.12 -10.49 50.32
CA ARG A 4 -0.52 -11.27 49.24
C ARG A 4 -1.36 -10.39 48.31
N ILE A 5 -2.09 -9.42 48.85
CA ILE A 5 -2.92 -8.50 48.04
C ILE A 5 -2.03 -7.57 47.20
N LYS A 6 -0.92 -7.09 47.77
CA LYS A 6 0.06 -6.27 47.03
C LYS A 6 0.68 -7.03 45.87
N VAL A 7 1.02 -8.31 46.09
CA VAL A 7 1.56 -9.18 45.03
C VAL A 7 0.51 -9.43 43.93
N CYS A 8 -0.75 -9.71 44.29
CA CYS A 8 -1.82 -9.85 43.28
C CYS A 8 -2.02 -8.57 42.46
N LEU A 9 -2.00 -7.39 43.08
CA LEU A 9 -2.12 -6.12 42.36
C LEU A 9 -0.92 -5.84 41.44
N LEU A 10 0.29 -6.18 41.88
CA LEU A 10 1.50 -6.07 41.04
C LEU A 10 1.42 -7.01 39.82
N LEU A 11 0.92 -8.23 40.00
CA LEU A 11 0.74 -9.17 38.89
C LEU A 11 -0.34 -8.69 37.91
N LEU A 12 -1.45 -8.14 38.41
CA LEU A 12 -2.49 -7.55 37.58
C LEU A 12 -1.98 -6.34 36.80
N LEU A 13 -1.17 -5.49 37.42
CA LEU A 13 -0.53 -4.35 36.77
C LEU A 13 0.46 -4.80 35.67
N ALA A 14 1.28 -5.81 35.96
CA ALA A 14 2.19 -6.36 34.96
C ALA A 14 1.44 -6.97 33.77
N ALA A 15 0.33 -7.67 34.04
CA ALA A 15 -0.53 -8.22 33.00
C ALA A 15 -1.22 -7.11 32.18
N SER A 16 -1.71 -6.03 32.80
CA SER A 16 -2.35 -4.93 32.07
C SER A 16 -1.36 -4.22 31.16
N VAL A 17 -0.14 -3.93 31.64
CA VAL A 17 0.92 -3.33 30.83
C VAL A 17 1.31 -4.23 29.65
N ALA A 18 1.38 -5.54 29.85
CA ALA A 18 1.67 -6.49 28.78
C ALA A 18 0.57 -6.53 27.70
N ILE A 19 -0.70 -6.48 28.12
CA ILE A 19 -1.85 -6.48 27.19
C ILE A 19 -1.87 -5.18 26.39
N GLU A 20 -1.71 -4.02 27.03
CA GLU A 20 -1.66 -2.72 26.35
C GLU A 20 -0.47 -2.63 25.39
N GLY A 21 0.71 -3.09 25.82
CA GLY A 21 1.89 -3.15 24.96
C GLY A 21 1.70 -4.04 23.73
N TYR A 22 1.06 -5.19 23.88
CA TYR A 22 0.74 -6.07 22.75
C TYR A 22 -0.29 -5.44 21.81
N ALA A 23 -1.31 -4.76 22.35
CA ALA A 23 -2.31 -4.07 21.54
C ALA A 23 -1.68 -2.96 20.67
N ILE A 24 -0.77 -2.17 21.24
CA ILE A 24 -0.01 -1.14 20.50
C ILE A 24 0.85 -1.78 19.42
N TYR A 25 1.61 -2.83 19.75
CA TYR A 25 2.44 -3.56 18.79
C TYR A 25 1.62 -4.15 17.64
N ALA A 26 0.51 -4.82 17.95
CA ALA A 26 -0.37 -5.42 16.95
C ALA A 26 -0.96 -4.34 16.03
N ASN A 27 -1.38 -3.20 16.58
CA ASN A 27 -1.91 -2.10 15.79
C ASN A 27 -0.84 -1.47 14.89
N ALA A 28 0.37 -1.23 15.43
CA ALA A 28 1.49 -0.72 14.66
C ALA A 28 1.88 -1.68 13.51
N LYS A 29 1.84 -3.00 13.75
CA LYS A 29 2.13 -4.00 12.73
C LYS A 29 1.05 -4.06 11.64
N VAL A 30 -0.23 -3.94 12.01
CA VAL A 30 -1.33 -3.85 11.04
C VAL A 30 -1.24 -2.56 10.23
N GLU A 31 -0.85 -1.46 10.86
CA GLU A 31 -0.61 -0.18 10.19
C GLU A 31 0.57 -0.28 9.23
N GLU A 32 1.66 -0.93 9.63
CA GLU A 32 2.83 -1.20 8.78
C GLU A 32 2.48 -2.12 7.58
N GLU A 33 1.68 -3.17 7.79
CA GLU A 33 1.19 -4.02 6.70
C GLU A 33 0.23 -3.30 5.74
N LYS A 34 -0.43 -2.22 6.18
CA LYS A 34 -1.22 -1.34 5.30
C LYS A 34 -0.36 -0.33 4.54
N LYS A 35 0.82 0.04 5.05
CA LYS A 35 1.76 0.96 4.38
C LYS A 35 2.47 0.32 3.19
N ILE A 36 2.74 -0.98 3.27
CA ILE A 36 3.42 -1.74 2.21
C ILE A 36 2.37 -2.29 1.25
N GLN A 37 1.68 -1.40 0.53
CA GLN A 37 0.79 -1.79 -0.55
C GLN A 37 1.24 -1.12 -1.84
N TYR A 38 1.74 -1.93 -2.77
CA TYR A 38 1.91 -1.51 -4.15
C TYR A 38 0.55 -1.44 -4.82
N LEU A 39 0.28 -0.29 -5.42
CA LEU A 39 -0.92 -0.02 -6.20
C LEU A 39 -0.59 0.08 -7.68
N CYS A 40 -1.58 -0.22 -8.51
CA CYS A 40 -1.62 0.21 -9.89
C CYS A 40 -2.87 1.04 -10.13
N LEU A 41 -2.71 2.09 -10.93
CA LEU A 41 -3.78 3.00 -11.30
C LEU A 41 -4.08 2.86 -12.79
N MET A 42 -5.35 2.80 -13.14
CA MET A 42 -5.80 2.93 -14.53
C MET A 42 -6.77 4.10 -14.60
N VAL A 43 -6.69 4.90 -15.67
CA VAL A 43 -7.65 5.98 -15.92
C VAL A 43 -8.19 5.91 -17.34
N GLN A 44 -9.44 6.34 -17.54
CA GLN A 44 -10.10 6.42 -18.84
C GLN A 44 -10.84 7.75 -18.95
N PRO A 45 -10.66 8.54 -20.02
CA PRO A 45 -11.45 9.74 -20.23
C PRO A 45 -12.93 9.38 -20.41
N VAL A 46 -13.82 10.27 -20.00
CA VAL A 46 -15.26 10.14 -20.20
C VAL A 46 -15.87 11.40 -20.80
N ASP A 47 -16.85 11.20 -21.68
CA ASP A 47 -17.48 12.27 -22.48
C ASP A 47 -18.67 12.94 -21.77
N PHE A 48 -18.87 12.66 -20.48
CA PHE A 48 -19.94 13.23 -19.68
C PHE A 48 -19.38 13.87 -18.42
N LYS A 49 -20.09 14.87 -17.90
CA LYS A 49 -19.80 15.47 -16.59
C LYS A 49 -20.40 14.59 -15.49
N PRO A 50 -19.59 13.97 -14.60
CA PRO A 50 -20.10 13.18 -13.48
C PRO A 50 -20.74 14.08 -12.43
N GLU A 51 -21.80 13.60 -11.78
CA GLU A 51 -22.49 14.30 -10.69
C GLU A 51 -21.55 14.56 -9.50
N LYS A 52 -20.69 13.59 -9.20
CA LYS A 52 -19.59 13.70 -8.23
C LYS A 52 -18.27 13.45 -8.94
N HIS A 53 -17.37 14.42 -8.81
CA HIS A 53 -16.00 14.35 -9.29
C HIS A 53 -15.16 15.28 -8.44
N TRP A 54 -13.86 15.01 -8.41
CA TRP A 54 -12.90 15.88 -7.75
C TRP A 54 -12.07 16.64 -8.78
N ASN A 55 -11.67 17.86 -8.46
CA ASN A 55 -10.84 18.69 -9.32
C ASN A 55 -9.38 18.49 -8.94
N LEU A 56 -8.66 17.73 -9.76
CA LEU A 56 -7.24 17.50 -9.55
C LEU A 56 -6.45 18.70 -10.10
N THR A 57 -5.58 19.28 -9.27
CA THR A 57 -4.81 20.48 -9.62
C THR A 57 -3.32 20.23 -9.75
N ASP A 58 -2.79 19.25 -9.01
CA ASP A 58 -1.37 18.89 -9.02
C ASP A 58 -1.22 17.35 -9.03
N PRO A 59 -1.45 16.69 -10.19
CA PRO A 59 -1.31 15.25 -10.30
C PRO A 59 0.15 14.83 -10.14
N ASP A 60 0.38 13.79 -9.33
CA ASP A 60 1.68 13.13 -9.28
C ASP A 60 2.03 12.42 -10.60
N GLN A 61 3.27 11.92 -10.67
CA GLN A 61 3.80 11.25 -11.87
C GLN A 61 3.02 10.00 -12.28
N TYR A 62 2.42 9.27 -11.33
CA TYR A 62 1.69 8.02 -11.59
C TYR A 62 0.33 8.33 -12.22
N VAL A 63 -0.35 9.36 -11.73
CA VAL A 63 -1.59 9.85 -12.35
C VAL A 63 -1.32 10.39 -13.75
N LEU A 64 -0.24 11.16 -13.91
CA LEU A 64 0.17 11.66 -15.23
C LEU A 64 0.55 10.52 -16.19
N GLU A 65 1.15 9.44 -15.70
CA GLU A 65 1.41 8.22 -16.49
C GLU A 65 0.11 7.54 -16.93
N ALA A 66 -0.85 7.37 -16.01
CA ALA A 66 -2.14 6.79 -16.31
C ALA A 66 -2.90 7.62 -17.37
N ILE A 67 -2.89 8.96 -17.24
CA ILE A 67 -3.53 9.87 -18.19
C ILE A 67 -2.88 9.78 -19.58
N ARG A 68 -1.55 9.60 -19.64
CA ARG A 68 -0.81 9.42 -20.90
C ARG A 68 -1.11 8.08 -21.57
N ASN A 69 -1.53 7.06 -20.81
CA ASN A 69 -1.84 5.72 -21.31
C ASN A 69 -3.23 5.25 -20.86
N PRO A 70 -4.32 5.85 -21.38
CA PRO A 70 -5.66 5.54 -20.91
C PRO A 70 -6.05 4.07 -21.09
N GLY A 71 -6.70 3.49 -20.08
CA GLY A 71 -7.13 2.09 -20.08
C GLY A 71 -6.00 1.07 -19.84
N VAL A 72 -4.79 1.54 -19.52
CA VAL A 72 -3.65 0.70 -19.14
C VAL A 72 -3.31 0.99 -17.68
N TYR A 73 -3.00 -0.07 -16.92
CA TYR A 73 -2.47 0.09 -15.56
C TYR A 73 -1.07 0.69 -15.61
N THR A 74 -0.81 1.67 -14.73
CA THR A 74 0.54 2.19 -14.48
C THR A 74 1.48 1.10 -14.00
N GLU A 75 2.77 1.38 -14.04
CA GLU A 75 3.72 0.65 -13.20
C GLU A 75 3.29 0.70 -11.72
N PRO A 76 3.54 -0.38 -10.94
CA PRO A 76 3.27 -0.36 -9.52
C PRO A 76 3.98 0.77 -8.75
N PHE A 77 3.30 1.34 -7.76
CA PHE A 77 3.86 2.36 -6.90
C PHE A 77 3.36 2.21 -5.47
N TYR A 78 4.13 2.68 -4.49
CA TYR A 78 3.68 2.66 -3.11
C TYR A 78 2.51 3.62 -2.91
N TYR A 79 1.50 3.20 -2.15
CA TYR A 79 0.35 4.05 -1.80
C TYR A 79 0.79 5.45 -1.32
N GLU A 80 1.79 5.52 -0.43
CA GLU A 80 2.27 6.77 0.16
C GLU A 80 2.97 7.70 -0.83
N ASP A 81 3.45 7.19 -1.97
CA ASP A 81 4.17 7.99 -2.97
C ASP A 81 3.23 8.82 -3.86
N SER A 82 1.92 8.52 -3.85
CA SER A 82 0.94 9.19 -4.70
C SER A 82 0.13 10.22 -3.91
N THR A 83 0.22 11.48 -4.35
CA THR A 83 -0.54 12.60 -3.75
C THR A 83 -2.01 12.55 -4.10
N PHE A 84 -2.37 11.77 -5.14
CA PHE A 84 -3.73 11.56 -5.61
C PHE A 84 -4.70 11.11 -4.50
N TRP A 85 -4.23 10.28 -3.56
CA TRP A 85 -5.07 9.74 -2.49
C TRP A 85 -5.33 10.74 -1.37
N TYR A 86 -4.32 11.51 -0.98
CA TYR A 86 -4.45 12.52 0.08
C TYR A 86 -5.33 13.69 -0.35
N ALA A 87 -5.43 13.93 -1.65
CA ALA A 87 -6.30 14.94 -2.24
C ALA A 87 -7.72 14.41 -2.53
N ALA A 88 -7.95 13.10 -2.45
CA ALA A 88 -9.26 12.49 -2.70
C ALA A 88 -10.15 12.61 -1.45
N ASP A 89 -11.37 13.12 -1.63
CA ASP A 89 -12.34 13.28 -0.55
C ASP A 89 -12.87 11.91 -0.08
N GLU A 90 -12.53 11.54 1.17
CA GLU A 90 -12.92 10.28 1.82
C GLU A 90 -14.44 10.05 1.87
N ASN A 91 -15.25 11.11 1.74
CA ASN A 91 -16.71 11.04 1.81
C ASN A 91 -17.40 10.74 0.47
N GLN A 92 -16.67 10.64 -0.65
CA GLN A 92 -17.29 10.49 -1.98
C GLN A 92 -17.66 9.07 -2.38
N GLY A 93 -17.38 8.05 -1.56
CA GLY A 93 -17.71 6.66 -1.88
C GLY A 93 -16.84 6.12 -3.01
N PRO A 94 -16.91 4.80 -3.31
CA PRO A 94 -15.71 4.00 -3.54
C PRO A 94 -15.04 4.18 -4.91
N TYR A 95 -15.60 4.96 -5.83
CA TYR A 95 -15.10 5.07 -7.19
C TYR A 95 -15.46 6.42 -7.80
N GLY A 96 -14.53 6.98 -8.57
CA GLY A 96 -14.81 6.81 -9.97
C GLY A 96 -14.60 7.98 -10.89
N TYR A 97 -14.43 9.24 -10.46
CA TYR A 97 -14.13 10.30 -11.44
C TYR A 97 -13.32 11.47 -10.91
N PHE A 98 -12.38 11.98 -11.72
CA PHE A 98 -11.70 13.26 -11.50
C PHE A 98 -11.76 14.15 -12.74
N TYR A 99 -11.64 15.45 -12.54
CA TYR A 99 -11.48 16.43 -13.59
C TYR A 99 -10.05 16.96 -13.57
N TYR A 100 -9.38 16.93 -14.72
CA TYR A 100 -8.05 17.48 -14.90
C TYR A 100 -7.94 18.10 -16.29
N ASN A 101 -7.45 19.33 -16.34
CA ASN A 101 -7.09 20.05 -17.58
C ASN A 101 -8.16 19.98 -18.70
N GLY A 102 -9.44 20.16 -18.38
CA GLY A 102 -10.51 20.16 -19.40
C GLY A 102 -11.25 18.83 -19.56
N THR A 103 -10.74 17.73 -19.00
CA THR A 103 -11.26 16.39 -19.23
C THR A 103 -11.69 15.71 -17.93
N TYR A 104 -12.81 15.01 -17.98
CA TYR A 104 -13.24 14.11 -16.90
C TYR A 104 -12.67 12.72 -17.16
N TYR A 105 -12.17 12.09 -16.12
CA TYR A 105 -11.57 10.76 -16.16
C TYR A 105 -12.29 9.87 -15.18
N LYS A 106 -12.59 8.65 -15.59
CA LYS A 106 -12.84 7.53 -14.69
C LYS A 106 -11.52 6.94 -14.26
N TYR A 107 -11.38 6.51 -13.00
CA TYR A 107 -10.21 5.78 -12.54
C TYR A 107 -10.59 4.44 -11.91
N ASP A 108 -9.65 3.51 -11.97
CA ASP A 108 -9.71 2.18 -11.36
C ASP A 108 -8.40 1.91 -10.62
N LEU A 109 -8.51 1.15 -9.54
CA LEU A 109 -7.45 0.86 -8.60
C LEU A 109 -7.33 -0.63 -8.43
N ASP A 110 -6.13 -1.16 -8.62
CA ASP A 110 -5.87 -2.56 -8.29
C ASP A 110 -4.73 -2.67 -7.27
N LEU A 111 -4.92 -3.59 -6.33
CA LEU A 111 -3.91 -3.97 -5.37
C LEU A 111 -3.01 -4.99 -6.06
N ILE A 112 -1.74 -4.66 -6.23
CA ILE A 112 -0.73 -5.64 -6.61
C ILE A 112 -0.51 -6.52 -5.38
N ASN A 113 -1.33 -7.55 -5.20
CA ASN A 113 -1.12 -8.60 -4.19
C ASN A 113 0.06 -9.53 -4.57
N THR A 114 1.06 -9.01 -5.29
CA THR A 114 2.21 -9.80 -5.71
C THR A 114 3.24 -9.73 -4.61
N LEU A 115 3.06 -10.59 -3.61
CA LEU A 115 4.02 -10.83 -2.54
C LEU A 115 5.34 -11.34 -3.15
N LEU A 116 6.24 -10.43 -3.50
CA LEU A 116 7.57 -10.77 -4.00
C LEU A 116 8.51 -10.90 -2.80
N ILE A 117 8.72 -12.14 -2.35
CA ILE A 117 9.73 -12.45 -1.34
C ILE A 117 10.87 -13.23 -1.99
N ALA A 118 12.06 -12.64 -2.00
CA ALA A 118 13.28 -13.37 -2.33
C ALA A 118 13.88 -13.96 -1.06
N TYR A 119 14.27 -15.23 -1.11
CA TYR A 119 15.02 -15.88 -0.05
C TYR A 119 16.45 -16.14 -0.52
N ARG A 120 17.43 -15.79 0.32
CA ARG A 120 18.83 -16.14 0.05
C ARG A 120 19.03 -17.62 0.34
N LEU A 121 19.33 -18.38 -0.71
CA LEU A 121 19.67 -19.80 -0.58
C LEU A 121 21.13 -19.95 -0.14
N SER A 122 21.40 -20.91 0.75
CA SER A 122 22.74 -21.26 1.22
C SER A 122 23.55 -22.11 0.24
N GLY A 123 22.93 -22.57 -0.85
CA GLY A 123 23.54 -23.39 -1.90
C GLY A 123 22.91 -23.15 -3.26
N ARG A 124 23.58 -23.59 -4.32
CA ARG A 124 23.08 -23.48 -5.70
C ARG A 124 22.07 -24.60 -5.95
N PRO A 125 20.80 -24.30 -6.26
CA PRO A 125 19.82 -25.32 -6.58
C PRO A 125 20.21 -26.09 -7.85
N SER A 126 19.79 -27.35 -7.94
CA SER A 126 20.03 -28.20 -9.12
C SER A 126 19.33 -27.68 -10.37
N GLU A 127 18.22 -26.97 -10.19
CA GLU A 127 17.44 -26.33 -11.25
C GLU A 127 17.10 -24.89 -10.82
N TYR A 128 17.35 -23.94 -11.71
CA TYR A 128 16.96 -22.54 -11.54
C TYR A 128 16.81 -21.87 -12.90
N TRP A 129 16.00 -20.81 -12.94
CA TRP A 129 15.94 -19.92 -14.09
C TRP A 129 16.92 -18.76 -13.90
N ASN A 130 17.71 -18.51 -14.95
CA ASN A 130 18.55 -17.34 -14.99
C ASN A 130 17.72 -16.16 -15.47
N LEU A 131 17.39 -15.25 -14.54
CA LEU A 131 16.64 -14.04 -14.86
C LEU A 131 17.63 -13.04 -15.46
N THR A 132 17.57 -12.88 -16.78
CA THR A 132 18.50 -12.01 -17.52
C THR A 132 18.15 -10.53 -17.42
N ASN A 133 16.86 -10.20 -17.22
CA ASN A 133 16.35 -8.84 -16.98
C ASN A 133 15.25 -8.87 -15.90
N PRO A 134 15.62 -9.05 -14.62
CA PRO A 134 14.65 -8.96 -13.53
C PRO A 134 14.04 -7.55 -13.50
N ASN A 135 12.73 -7.44 -13.25
CA ASN A 135 12.09 -6.14 -13.09
C ASN A 135 12.57 -5.45 -11.79
N LYS A 136 12.32 -4.14 -11.67
CA LYS A 136 12.79 -3.36 -10.52
C LYS A 136 12.29 -3.88 -9.17
N TYR A 137 11.04 -4.37 -9.08
CA TYR A 137 10.47 -4.90 -7.84
C TYR A 137 11.11 -6.22 -7.41
N LEU A 138 11.47 -7.09 -8.36
CA LEU A 138 12.20 -8.31 -8.07
C LEU A 138 13.63 -8.01 -7.60
N LEU A 139 14.28 -7.02 -8.21
CA LEU A 139 15.59 -6.54 -7.73
C LEU A 139 15.48 -6.01 -6.30
N GLU A 140 14.46 -5.21 -6.00
CA GLU A 140 14.18 -4.70 -4.66
C GLU A 140 13.93 -5.84 -3.65
N ALA A 141 13.22 -6.90 -4.07
CA ALA A 141 12.96 -8.07 -3.22
C ALA A 141 14.25 -8.83 -2.91
N ILE A 142 15.16 -8.93 -3.91
CA ILE A 142 16.47 -9.56 -3.78
C ILE A 142 17.39 -8.75 -2.85
N GLU A 143 17.35 -7.42 -2.92
CA GLU A 143 18.10 -6.53 -2.02
C GLU A 143 17.60 -6.61 -0.57
N ASN A 144 16.32 -6.93 -0.38
CA ASN A 144 15.66 -7.02 0.93
C ASN A 144 15.11 -8.43 1.23
N PRO A 145 15.98 -9.46 1.31
CA PRO A 145 15.52 -10.85 1.36
C PRO A 145 14.71 -11.14 2.63
N GLY A 146 13.65 -11.94 2.47
CA GLY A 146 12.74 -12.33 3.55
C GLY A 146 11.78 -11.23 4.02
N LYS A 147 11.87 -10.03 3.46
CA LYS A 147 10.88 -8.97 3.66
C LYS A 147 9.82 -9.05 2.57
N LYS A 148 8.60 -8.66 2.92
CA LYS A 148 7.51 -8.52 1.96
C LYS A 148 7.69 -7.19 1.23
N LEU A 149 7.55 -7.25 -0.09
CA LEU A 149 7.23 -6.12 -0.95
C LEU A 149 5.76 -6.25 -1.34
#